data_AF-A0AAU9BXI2-F1
#
_entry.id   AF-A0AAU9BXI2-F1
#
_cell.length_a   1.000
_cell.length_b   1.000
_cell.length_c   1.000
_cell.angle_alpha   90.00
_cell.angle_beta   90.00
_cell.angle_gamma   90.00
#
_symmetry.space_group_name_H-M   'P 1'
#
loop_
_entity.id
_entity.type
_entity.pdbx_description
1 polymer ?
#
loop_
_entity_poly.entity_id
_entity_poly.type
_entity_poly.pdbx_seq_one_letter_code
_entity_poly.pdbx_strand_id
1 'polypeptide(L)'
;MSNETETLQSKYKSDLIMWAGILVVSIIFIVIFSIFTTTSPIDLAKKILSAILIMFLPGYVIVKLYLDDLKLSENPAVDKFILSFGLSMVTVQSLAFLVNYFAVYGENLDQEVRIQVENLIPPMIVVLVIATAVGLKFFSNKIAAVWEKLNGWFQAKMGDMGSTLLLVLATALALATLLGILRLTLYIAMKVMGVPPY
;
A
#
# COMPACT_ATOMS: atom_id res chain seq x y z
N MET A 1 -31.16 -2.36 16.18
CA MET A 1 -30.76 -1.01 15.71
C MET A 1 -29.92 -0.21 16.72
N SER A 2 -30.09 -0.34 18.05
CA SER A 2 -29.22 0.34 19.03
C SER A 2 -27.79 -0.21 19.09
N ASN A 3 -27.60 -1.53 18.99
CA ASN A 3 -26.26 -2.15 19.07
C ASN A 3 -25.33 -1.81 17.89
N GLU A 4 -25.87 -1.61 16.68
CA GLU A 4 -25.06 -1.26 15.49
C GLU A 4 -24.56 0.19 15.53
N THR A 5 -25.35 1.09 16.11
CA THR A 5 -24.96 2.50 16.25
C THR A 5 -23.89 2.68 17.33
N GLU A 6 -23.99 1.96 18.45
CA GLU A 6 -22.97 1.98 19.51
C GLU A 6 -21.63 1.35 19.06
N THR A 7 -21.68 0.27 18.29
CA THR A 7 -20.48 -0.37 17.74
C THR A 7 -19.76 0.50 16.70
N LEU A 8 -20.51 1.17 15.83
CA LEU A 8 -19.95 2.15 14.87
C LEU A 8 -19.31 3.36 15.58
N GLN A 9 -19.97 3.90 16.60
CA GLN A 9 -19.42 5.00 17.40
C GLN A 9 -18.12 4.60 18.12
N SER A 10 -18.07 3.40 18.68
CA SER A 10 -16.87 2.84 19.31
C SER A 10 -15.70 2.73 18.33
N LYS A 11 -15.94 2.18 17.13
CA LYS A 11 -14.92 2.06 16.07
C LYS A 11 -14.40 3.42 15.60
N TYR A 12 -15.30 4.38 15.39
CA TYR A 12 -14.93 5.74 15.02
C TYR A 12 -14.08 6.41 16.11
N LYS A 13 -14.43 6.21 17.38
CA LYS A 13 -13.65 6.71 18.51
C LYS A 13 -12.23 6.11 18.52
N SER A 14 -12.08 4.81 18.28
CA SER A 14 -10.76 4.17 18.18
C SER A 14 -9.93 4.72 17.02
N ASP A 15 -10.54 4.92 15.85
CA ASP A 15 -9.86 5.54 14.70
C ASP A 15 -9.37 6.96 15.04
N LEU A 16 -10.22 7.76 15.67
CA LEU A 16 -9.90 9.13 16.06
C LEU A 16 -8.75 9.15 17.08
N ILE A 17 -8.76 8.27 18.07
CA ILE A 17 -7.68 8.15 19.07
C ILE A 17 -6.36 7.76 18.38
N MET A 18 -6.39 6.82 17.45
CA MET A 18 -5.20 6.41 16.69
C MET A 18 -4.62 7.59 15.91
N TRP A 19 -5.43 8.27 15.11
CA TRP A 19 -4.99 9.40 14.29
C TRP A 19 -4.58 10.61 15.13
N ALA A 20 -5.25 10.88 16.24
CA ALA A 20 -4.85 11.92 17.19
C ALA A 20 -3.49 11.61 17.82
N GLY A 21 -3.25 10.35 18.21
CA GLY A 21 -1.95 9.91 18.71
C GLY A 21 -0.83 10.14 17.70
N ILE A 22 -1.05 9.74 16.43
CA ILE A 22 -0.11 10.00 15.33
C ILE A 22 0.14 11.51 15.18
N LEU A 23 -0.91 12.33 15.16
CA LEU A 23 -0.80 13.79 15.01
C LEU A 23 0.01 14.43 16.14
N VAL A 24 -0.24 14.06 17.40
CA VAL A 24 0.49 14.59 18.56
C VAL A 24 1.98 14.28 18.44
N VAL A 25 2.33 13.03 18.12
CA VAL A 25 3.72 12.63 17.90
C VAL A 25 4.34 13.41 16.72
N SER A 26 3.57 13.62 15.65
CA SER A 26 4.01 14.41 14.48
C SER A 26 4.39 15.84 14.86
N ILE A 27 3.55 16.50 15.65
CA ILE A 27 3.78 17.89 16.10
C ILE A 27 5.06 17.97 16.93
N ILE A 28 5.30 17.00 17.83
CA ILE A 28 6.52 16.95 18.63
C ILE A 28 7.75 16.85 17.70
N PHE A 29 7.72 15.96 16.70
CA PHE A 29 8.81 15.85 15.72
C PHE A 29 9.01 17.14 14.92
N ILE A 30 7.93 17.78 14.46
CA ILE A 30 8.01 19.06 13.74
C ILE A 30 8.70 20.12 14.60
N VAL A 31 8.30 20.25 15.87
CA VAL A 31 8.90 21.22 16.79
C VAL A 31 10.39 20.92 17.00
N ILE A 32 10.74 19.67 17.30
CA ILE A 32 12.15 19.27 17.50
C ILE A 32 12.97 19.57 16.25
N PHE A 33 12.56 19.08 15.08
CA PHE A 33 13.31 19.30 13.84
C PHE A 33 13.36 20.77 13.44
N SER A 34 12.32 21.57 13.74
CA SER A 34 12.34 23.01 13.45
C SER A 34 13.43 23.76 14.22
N ILE A 35 13.86 23.26 15.37
CA ILE A 35 14.94 23.84 16.17
C ILE A 35 16.32 23.48 15.57
N PHE A 36 16.44 22.32 14.93
CA PHE A 36 17.71 21.79 14.43
C PHE A 36 17.94 21.98 12.93
N THR A 37 16.92 22.38 12.16
CA THR A 37 17.06 22.57 10.71
C THR A 37 16.87 24.02 10.30
N THR A 38 17.56 24.44 9.24
CA THR A 38 17.34 25.74 8.58
C THR A 38 16.15 25.73 7.61
N THR A 39 15.40 24.63 7.53
CA THR A 39 14.25 24.49 6.64
C THR A 39 13.05 25.22 7.21
N SER A 40 12.25 25.85 6.34
CA SER A 40 10.96 26.44 6.74
C SER A 40 10.11 25.43 7.52
N PRO A 41 9.53 25.80 8.67
CA PRO A 41 8.65 24.92 9.47
C PRO A 41 7.48 24.34 8.65
N ILE A 42 7.00 25.08 7.66
CA ILE A 42 5.90 24.66 6.78
C ILE A 42 6.36 23.51 5.87
N ASP A 43 7.56 23.59 5.30
CA ASP A 43 8.06 22.54 4.41
C ASP A 43 8.46 21.29 5.19
N LEU A 44 8.97 21.47 6.41
CA LEU A 44 9.17 20.38 7.35
C LEU A 44 7.84 19.68 7.70
N ALA A 45 6.78 20.45 7.99
CA ALA A 45 5.46 19.91 8.26
C ALA A 45 4.90 19.12 7.07
N LYS A 46 5.03 19.63 5.84
CA LYS A 46 4.64 18.90 4.62
C LYS A 46 5.39 17.57 4.49
N LYS A 47 6.70 17.56 4.71
CA LYS A 47 7.51 16.33 4.62
C LYS A 47 7.10 15.30 5.67
N ILE A 48 6.91 15.72 6.92
CA ILE A 48 6.51 14.82 8.01
C ILE A 48 5.10 14.27 7.78
N LEU A 49 4.14 15.13 7.42
CA LEU A 49 2.77 14.69 7.13
C LEU A 49 2.72 13.74 5.93
N SER A 50 3.43 14.04 4.84
CA SER A 50 3.54 13.14 3.70
C SER A 50 4.15 11.80 4.08
N ALA A 51 5.23 11.79 4.86
CA ALA A 51 5.85 10.55 5.33
C ALA A 51 4.88 9.71 6.17
N ILE A 52 4.11 10.34 7.06
CA ILE A 52 3.11 9.66 7.88
C ILE A 52 1.98 9.09 7.04
N LEU A 53 1.48 9.85 6.06
CA LEU A 53 0.47 9.34 5.15
C LEU A 53 1.00 8.14 4.38
N ILE A 54 2.24 8.18 3.88
CA ILE A 54 2.86 7.04 3.20
C ILE A 54 3.02 5.82 4.13
N MET A 55 3.39 6.05 5.40
CA MET A 55 3.66 4.98 6.37
C MET A 55 2.41 4.38 7.02
N PHE A 56 1.28 5.08 7.06
CA PHE A 56 0.10 4.63 7.79
C PHE A 56 -1.14 4.51 6.93
N LEU A 57 -1.37 5.40 5.97
CA LEU A 57 -2.63 5.44 5.22
C LEU A 57 -2.94 4.14 4.46
N PRO A 58 -2.01 3.54 3.70
CA PRO A 58 -2.29 2.31 2.95
C PRO A 58 -2.67 1.15 3.88
N GLY A 59 -1.87 0.92 4.92
CA GLY A 59 -2.13 -0.13 5.89
C GLY A 59 -3.40 0.13 6.69
N TYR A 60 -3.69 1.38 7.07
CA TYR A 60 -4.95 1.74 7.70
C TYR A 60 -6.16 1.43 6.82
N VAL A 61 -6.08 1.72 5.52
CA VAL A 61 -7.14 1.34 4.58
C VAL A 61 -7.31 -0.18 4.53
N ILE A 62 -6.22 -0.95 4.49
CA ILE A 62 -6.29 -2.42 4.53
C ILE A 62 -6.93 -2.90 5.84
N VAL A 63 -6.49 -2.38 6.99
CA VAL A 63 -7.08 -2.71 8.30
C VAL A 63 -8.57 -2.41 8.29
N LYS A 64 -8.97 -1.23 7.83
CA LYS A 64 -10.38 -0.83 7.82
C LYS A 64 -11.24 -1.68 6.88
N LEU A 65 -10.70 -2.13 5.75
CA LEU A 65 -11.44 -2.92 4.78
C LEU A 65 -11.53 -4.41 5.17
N TYR A 66 -10.53 -4.95 5.86
CA TYR A 66 -10.39 -6.40 6.05
C TYR A 66 -10.25 -6.86 7.50
N LEU A 67 -9.70 -6.03 8.38
CA LEU A 67 -9.29 -6.41 9.74
C LEU A 67 -9.91 -5.49 10.81
N ASP A 68 -10.98 -4.76 10.49
CA ASP A 68 -11.55 -3.74 11.39
C ASP A 68 -12.16 -4.33 12.67
N ASP A 69 -12.52 -5.62 12.64
CA ASP A 69 -13.05 -6.37 13.80
C ASP A 69 -11.97 -7.16 14.54
N LEU A 70 -10.72 -7.14 14.06
CA LEU A 70 -9.62 -7.88 14.64
C LEU A 70 -9.12 -7.17 15.91
N LYS A 71 -9.19 -7.87 17.05
CA LYS A 71 -8.72 -7.40 18.36
C LYS A 71 -7.56 -8.27 18.82
N LEU A 72 -6.37 -7.68 18.91
CA LEU A 72 -5.16 -8.33 19.43
C LEU A 72 -4.91 -8.00 20.90
N SER A 73 -5.34 -6.81 21.33
CA SER A 73 -5.18 -6.33 22.70
C SER A 73 -6.45 -5.67 23.23
N GLU A 74 -6.39 -5.24 24.49
CA GLU A 74 -7.44 -4.46 25.14
C GLU A 74 -7.54 -3.03 24.57
N ASN A 75 -6.58 -2.59 23.76
CA ASN A 75 -6.56 -1.25 23.17
C ASN A 75 -6.67 -1.32 21.63
N PRO A 76 -7.91 -1.24 21.08
CA PRO A 76 -8.14 -1.29 19.64
C PRO A 76 -7.43 -0.20 18.84
N ALA A 77 -7.15 0.96 19.44
CA ALA A 77 -6.44 2.04 18.76
C ALA A 77 -4.96 1.68 18.54
N VAL A 78 -4.34 1.01 19.52
CA VAL A 78 -2.96 0.52 19.42
C VAL A 78 -2.86 -0.63 18.43
N ASP A 79 -3.83 -1.56 18.43
CA ASP A 79 -3.87 -2.64 17.45
C ASP A 79 -3.96 -2.09 16.02
N LYS A 80 -4.87 -1.15 15.79
CA LYS A 80 -5.00 -0.47 14.49
C LYS A 80 -3.73 0.27 14.11
N PHE A 81 -3.06 0.95 15.04
CA PHE A 81 -1.79 1.60 14.78
C PHE A 81 -0.71 0.60 14.32
N ILE A 82 -0.49 -0.47 15.09
CA ILE A 82 0.54 -1.47 14.81
C ILE A 82 0.26 -2.20 13.49
N LEU A 83 -1.00 -2.61 13.26
CA LEU A 83 -1.38 -3.30 12.04
C LEU A 83 -1.27 -2.38 10.82
N SER A 84 -1.70 -1.12 10.94
CA SER A 84 -1.60 -0.15 9.84
C SER A 84 -0.14 0.12 9.48
N PHE A 85 0.72 0.26 10.48
CA PHE A 85 2.15 0.44 10.25
C PHE A 85 2.77 -0.80 9.63
N GLY A 86 2.57 -1.98 10.22
CA GLY A 86 3.13 -3.25 9.75
C GLY A 86 2.69 -3.59 8.32
N LEU A 87 1.41 -3.42 8.00
CA LEU A 87 0.90 -3.65 6.65
C LEU A 87 1.46 -2.66 5.64
N SER A 88 1.62 -1.38 6.01
CA SER A 88 2.25 -0.39 5.13
C SER A 88 3.72 -0.71 4.90
N MET A 89 4.44 -1.17 5.92
CA MET A 89 5.84 -1.61 5.77
C MET A 89 5.95 -2.79 4.79
N VAL A 90 5.11 -3.81 4.96
CA VAL A 90 5.15 -5.00 4.08
C VAL A 90 4.70 -4.68 2.66
N THR A 91 3.75 -3.77 2.47
CA THR A 91 3.22 -3.44 1.14
C THR A 91 4.04 -2.34 0.46
N VAL A 92 4.07 -1.13 1.03
CA VAL A 92 4.67 0.04 0.38
C VAL A 92 6.19 -0.04 0.34
N GLN A 93 6.85 -0.38 1.46
CA GLN A 93 8.32 -0.37 1.48
C GLN A 93 8.90 -1.50 0.62
N SER A 94 8.29 -2.69 0.65
CA SER A 94 8.68 -3.80 -0.23
C SER A 94 8.50 -3.44 -1.70
N LEU A 95 7.38 -2.82 -2.08
CA LEU A 95 7.17 -2.37 -3.46
C LEU A 95 8.14 -1.26 -3.87
N ALA A 96 8.41 -0.30 -2.98
CA ALA A 96 9.35 0.78 -3.25
C ALA A 96 10.77 0.25 -3.43
N PHE A 97 11.16 -0.74 -2.61
CA PHE A 97 12.40 -1.48 -2.78
C PHE A 97 12.46 -2.19 -4.14
N LEU A 98 11.39 -2.89 -4.55
CA LEU A 98 11.34 -3.56 -5.84
C LEU A 98 11.43 -2.56 -7.01
N VAL A 99 10.70 -1.46 -6.97
CA VAL A 99 10.76 -0.41 -8.00
C VAL A 99 12.20 0.13 -8.13
N ASN A 100 12.84 0.44 -7.00
CA ASN A 100 14.23 0.92 -6.98
C ASN A 100 15.23 -0.15 -7.44
N TYR A 101 15.01 -1.42 -7.08
CA TYR A 101 15.83 -2.53 -7.53
C TYR A 101 15.75 -2.69 -9.07
N PHE A 102 14.55 -2.62 -9.63
CA PHE A 102 14.35 -2.67 -11.09
C PHE A 102 14.91 -1.44 -11.81
N ALA A 103 14.82 -0.26 -11.21
CA ALA A 103 15.47 0.94 -11.74
C ALA A 103 16.99 0.74 -11.87
N VAL A 104 17.64 0.12 -10.87
CA VAL A 104 19.09 -0.09 -10.89
C VAL A 104 19.51 -1.23 -11.80
N TYR A 105 18.94 -2.41 -11.60
CA TYR A 105 19.44 -3.64 -12.23
C TYR A 105 18.65 -4.05 -13.47
N GLY A 106 17.40 -3.61 -13.59
CA GLY A 106 16.54 -3.95 -14.73
C GLY A 106 16.71 -2.96 -15.88
N GLU A 107 16.60 -1.67 -15.58
CA GLU A 107 16.60 -0.60 -16.59
C GLU A 107 17.92 0.19 -16.61
N ASN A 108 18.88 -0.11 -15.71
CA ASN A 108 20.18 0.56 -15.61
C ASN A 108 20.08 2.09 -15.59
N LEU A 109 19.12 2.62 -14.82
CA LEU A 109 18.90 4.07 -14.72
C LEU A 109 20.11 4.77 -14.10
N ASP A 110 20.51 5.88 -14.71
CA ASP A 110 21.54 6.75 -14.16
C ASP A 110 21.16 7.26 -12.76
N GLN A 111 22.17 7.43 -11.90
CA GLN A 111 21.97 7.87 -10.52
C GLN A 111 21.22 9.21 -10.44
N GLU A 112 21.47 10.13 -11.36
CA GLU A 112 20.81 11.44 -11.43
C GLU A 112 19.30 11.30 -11.71
N VAL A 113 18.91 10.44 -12.65
CA VAL A 113 17.51 10.16 -12.97
C VAL A 113 16.81 9.53 -11.78
N ARG A 114 17.47 8.60 -11.08
CA ARG A 114 16.94 7.92 -9.90
C ARG A 114 16.60 8.90 -8.77
N ILE A 115 17.48 9.85 -8.48
CA ILE A 115 17.25 10.87 -7.45
C ILE A 115 16.04 11.75 -7.82
N GLN A 116 15.86 12.05 -9.11
CA GLN A 116 14.72 12.86 -9.57
C GLN A 116 13.38 12.16 -9.37
N VAL A 117 13.30 10.85 -9.65
CA VAL A 117 12.05 10.08 -9.55
C VAL A 117 11.74 9.57 -8.14
N GLU A 118 12.72 9.55 -7.23
CA GLU A 118 12.60 8.98 -5.88
C GLU A 118 11.45 9.59 -5.07
N ASN A 119 11.17 10.88 -5.24
CA ASN A 119 10.09 11.57 -4.52
C ASN A 119 8.68 11.23 -5.04
N LEU A 120 8.56 10.74 -6.28
CA LEU A 120 7.27 10.38 -6.90
C LEU A 120 6.87 8.92 -6.65
N ILE A 121 7.86 8.03 -6.51
CA ILE A 121 7.61 6.59 -6.39
C ILE A 121 6.76 6.24 -5.16
N PRO A 122 7.05 6.70 -3.92
CA PRO A 122 6.27 6.31 -2.75
C PRO A 122 4.80 6.74 -2.82
N PRO A 123 4.44 7.99 -3.20
CA PRO A 123 3.04 8.39 -3.40
C PRO A 123 2.31 7.54 -4.46
N MET A 124 2.97 7.19 -5.57
CA MET A 124 2.38 6.33 -6.59
C MET A 124 2.06 4.92 -6.05
N ILE A 125 2.99 4.35 -5.27
CA ILE A 125 2.80 3.05 -4.62
C ILE A 125 1.67 3.10 -3.59
N VAL A 126 1.55 4.18 -2.81
CA VAL A 126 0.43 4.37 -1.88
C VAL A 126 -0.91 4.29 -2.62
N VAL A 127 -1.05 5.02 -3.72
CA VAL A 127 -2.27 4.99 -4.54
C VAL A 127 -2.52 3.60 -5.10
N LEU A 128 -1.48 2.93 -5.60
CA LEU A 128 -1.58 1.57 -6.14
C LEU A 128 -2.03 0.55 -5.07
N VAL A 129 -1.46 0.60 -3.86
CA VAL A 129 -1.80 -0.30 -2.76
C VAL A 129 -3.24 -0.07 -2.32
N ILE A 130 -3.65 1.19 -2.15
CA ILE A 130 -5.04 1.54 -1.79
C ILE A 130 -6.01 1.09 -2.89
N ALA A 131 -5.70 1.37 -4.17
CA ALA A 131 -6.54 0.96 -5.29
C ALA A 131 -6.68 -0.56 -5.38
N THR A 132 -5.59 -1.30 -5.13
CA THR A 132 -5.60 -2.77 -5.11
C THR A 132 -6.44 -3.30 -3.95
N ALA A 133 -6.27 -2.75 -2.75
CA ALA A 133 -7.05 -3.14 -1.58
C ALA A 133 -8.55 -2.88 -1.77
N VAL A 134 -8.91 -1.70 -2.27
CA VAL A 134 -10.30 -1.37 -2.60
C VAL A 134 -10.84 -2.29 -3.69
N GLY A 135 -10.09 -2.46 -4.78
CA GLY A 135 -10.48 -3.33 -5.89
C GLY A 135 -10.74 -4.76 -5.43
N LEU A 136 -9.83 -5.34 -4.64
CA LEU A 136 -10.00 -6.68 -4.09
C LEU A 136 -11.23 -6.78 -3.19
N LYS A 137 -11.56 -5.75 -2.39
CA LYS A 137 -12.72 -5.77 -1.50
C LYS A 137 -14.03 -5.80 -2.28
N PHE A 138 -14.13 -4.99 -3.34
CA PHE A 138 -15.38 -4.85 -4.11
C PHE A 138 -15.53 -5.92 -5.20
N PHE A 139 -14.44 -6.48 -5.70
CA PHE A 139 -14.47 -7.47 -6.78
C PHE A 139 -14.17 -8.90 -6.33
N SER A 140 -13.92 -9.16 -5.03
CA SER A 140 -13.61 -10.50 -4.49
C SER A 140 -14.59 -11.58 -4.97
N ASN A 141 -15.89 -11.34 -4.89
CA ASN A 141 -16.91 -12.30 -5.30
C ASN A 141 -16.87 -12.59 -6.81
N LYS A 142 -16.59 -11.58 -7.63
CA LYS A 142 -16.46 -11.76 -9.08
C LYS A 142 -15.18 -12.52 -9.42
N ILE A 143 -14.08 -12.21 -8.75
CA ILE A 143 -12.81 -12.92 -8.90
C ILE A 143 -12.97 -14.39 -8.50
N ALA A 144 -13.63 -14.66 -7.37
CA ALA A 144 -13.92 -16.02 -6.92
C ALA A 144 -14.79 -16.79 -7.92
N ALA A 145 -15.84 -16.17 -8.45
CA ALA A 145 -16.69 -16.80 -9.46
C ALA A 145 -15.96 -17.10 -10.77
N VAL A 146 -15.06 -16.20 -11.21
CA VAL A 146 -14.20 -16.46 -12.38
C VAL A 146 -13.21 -17.58 -12.08
N TRP A 147 -12.61 -17.59 -10.89
CA TRP A 147 -11.69 -18.64 -10.45
C TRP A 147 -12.35 -20.02 -10.44
N GLU A 148 -13.56 -20.11 -9.89
CA GLU A 148 -14.32 -21.37 -9.83
C GLU A 148 -14.63 -21.89 -11.25
N LYS A 149 -15.07 -21.01 -12.16
CA LYS A 149 -15.32 -21.37 -13.57
C LYS A 149 -14.06 -21.86 -14.27
N LEU A 150 -12.94 -21.16 -14.10
CA LEU A 150 -11.66 -21.55 -14.67
C LEU A 150 -11.19 -22.89 -14.10
N ASN A 151 -11.26 -23.06 -12.78
CA ASN A 151 -10.85 -24.29 -12.13
C ASN A 151 -11.69 -25.49 -12.60
N GLY A 152 -13.02 -25.33 -12.71
CA GLY A 152 -13.89 -26.36 -13.27
C GLY A 152 -13.55 -26.71 -14.72
N TRP A 153 -13.27 -25.71 -15.56
CA TRP A 153 -12.85 -25.94 -16.95
C TRP A 153 -11.49 -26.68 -17.03
N PHE A 154 -10.52 -26.28 -16.21
CA PHE A 154 -9.21 -26.91 -16.16
C PHE A 154 -9.29 -28.35 -15.65
N GLN A 155 -10.05 -28.61 -14.58
CA GLN A 155 -10.27 -29.97 -14.07
C GLN A 155 -10.96 -30.86 -15.12
N ALA A 156 -11.97 -30.33 -15.83
CA ALA A 156 -12.66 -31.08 -16.87
C ALA A 156 -11.75 -31.44 -18.08
N LYS A 157 -10.75 -30.61 -18.38
CA LYS A 157 -9.84 -30.82 -19.52
C LYS A 157 -8.58 -31.60 -19.19
N MET A 158 -8.04 -31.42 -17.98
CA MET A 158 -6.71 -31.87 -17.58
C MET A 158 -6.75 -32.89 -16.44
N GLY A 159 -7.94 -33.27 -15.97
CA GLY A 159 -8.13 -34.17 -14.84
C GLY A 159 -7.54 -33.60 -13.55
N ASP A 160 -6.93 -34.47 -12.75
CA ASP A 160 -6.41 -34.15 -11.42
C ASP A 160 -5.32 -33.06 -11.45
N MET A 161 -4.56 -32.94 -12.54
CA MET A 161 -3.52 -31.91 -12.71
C MET A 161 -4.06 -30.53 -13.07
N GLY A 162 -5.36 -30.40 -13.42
CA GLY A 162 -5.94 -29.15 -13.90
C GLY A 162 -5.86 -28.00 -12.89
N SER A 163 -6.13 -28.29 -11.62
CA SER A 163 -6.07 -27.27 -10.55
C SER A 163 -4.66 -26.74 -10.31
N THR A 164 -3.67 -27.64 -10.27
CA THR A 164 -2.25 -27.28 -10.12
C THR A 164 -1.76 -26.44 -11.29
N LEU A 165 -2.12 -26.79 -12.52
CA LEU A 165 -1.72 -26.04 -13.71
C LEU A 165 -2.35 -24.65 -13.75
N LEU A 166 -3.64 -24.53 -13.37
CA LEU A 166 -4.28 -23.22 -13.23
C LEU A 166 -3.55 -22.35 -12.20
N LEU A 167 -3.15 -22.91 -11.06
CA LEU A 167 -2.41 -22.18 -10.02
C LEU A 167 -1.05 -21.69 -10.53
N VAL A 168 -0.30 -22.53 -11.24
CA VAL A 168 0.99 -22.15 -11.85
C VAL A 168 0.79 -21.02 -12.86
N LEU A 169 -0.20 -21.12 -13.74
CA LEU A 169 -0.50 -20.08 -14.74
C LEU A 169 -0.95 -18.77 -14.08
N ALA A 170 -1.79 -18.85 -13.06
CA ALA A 170 -2.23 -17.67 -12.31
C ALA A 170 -1.06 -16.98 -11.58
N THR A 171 -0.13 -17.77 -11.03
CA THR A 171 1.08 -17.25 -10.42
C THR A 171 1.98 -16.57 -11.45
N ALA A 172 2.20 -17.20 -12.61
CA ALA A 172 2.98 -16.59 -13.70
C ALA A 172 2.35 -15.29 -14.20
N LEU A 173 1.02 -15.25 -14.35
CA LEU A 173 0.28 -14.04 -14.73
C LEU A 173 0.39 -12.95 -13.66
N ALA A 174 0.30 -13.31 -12.37
CA ALA A 174 0.47 -12.37 -11.27
C ALA A 174 1.87 -11.75 -11.26
N LEU A 175 2.92 -12.55 -11.48
CA LEU A 175 4.29 -12.06 -11.59
C LEU A 175 4.51 -11.17 -12.82
N ALA A 176 3.95 -11.54 -13.98
CA ALA A 176 3.99 -10.72 -15.18
C ALA A 176 3.27 -9.37 -14.99
N THR A 177 2.12 -9.40 -14.30
CA THR A 177 1.36 -8.20 -13.94
C THR A 177 2.16 -7.31 -12.99
N LEU A 178 2.80 -7.90 -11.97
CA LEU A 178 3.67 -7.18 -11.04
C LEU A 178 4.82 -6.50 -11.79
N LEU A 179 5.52 -7.23 -12.67
CA LEU A 179 6.60 -6.67 -13.48
C LEU A 179 6.10 -5.50 -14.36
N GLY A 180 4.94 -5.66 -15.00
CA GLY A 180 4.30 -4.61 -15.79
C GLY A 180 3.98 -3.37 -14.96
N ILE A 181 3.48 -3.55 -13.74
CA ILE A 181 3.19 -2.45 -12.80
C ILE A 181 4.48 -1.73 -12.39
N LEU A 182 5.56 -2.46 -12.07
CA LEU A 182 6.84 -1.87 -11.70
C LEU A 182 7.40 -0.99 -12.84
N ARG A 183 7.38 -1.52 -14.08
CA ARG A 183 7.79 -0.76 -15.28
C ARG A 183 6.90 0.44 -15.55
N LEU A 184 5.59 0.28 -15.44
CA LEU A 184 4.64 1.38 -15.64
C LEU A 184 4.85 2.49 -14.61
N THR A 185 5.13 2.12 -13.35
CA THR A 185 5.44 3.07 -12.27
C THR A 185 6.68 3.88 -12.61
N LEU A 186 7.77 3.24 -13.02
CA LEU A 186 8.99 3.92 -13.46
C LEU A 186 8.73 4.81 -14.69
N TYR A 187 8.02 4.30 -15.69
CA TYR A 187 7.70 5.04 -16.91
C TYR A 187 6.92 6.33 -16.60
N ILE A 188 5.86 6.24 -15.79
CA ILE A 188 5.06 7.40 -15.40
C ILE A 188 5.93 8.39 -14.61
N ALA A 189 6.73 7.91 -13.66
CA ALA A 189 7.61 8.78 -12.86
C ALA A 189 8.62 9.54 -13.74
N MET A 190 9.29 8.85 -14.66
CA MET A 190 10.23 9.47 -15.61
C MET A 190 9.53 10.51 -16.50
N LYS A 191 8.36 10.16 -17.04
CA LYS A 191 7.57 11.06 -17.90
C LYS A 191 7.13 12.32 -17.18
N VAL A 192 6.70 12.22 -15.92
CA VAL A 192 6.31 13.38 -15.09
C VAL A 192 7.51 14.29 -14.82
N MET A 193 8.70 13.71 -14.64
CA MET A 193 9.95 14.46 -14.43
C MET A 193 10.58 15.01 -15.71
N GLY A 194 9.97 14.76 -16.89
CA GLY A 194 10.51 15.23 -18.17
C GLY A 194 11.76 14.47 -18.63
N VAL A 195 12.04 13.31 -18.04
CA VAL A 195 13.14 12.44 -18.47
C VAL A 195 12.65 11.61 -19.66
N PRO A 196 13.39 11.58 -20.78
CA PRO A 196 12.98 10.79 -21.95
C PRO A 196 12.91 9.30 -21.58
N PRO A 197 11.84 8.59 -22.00
CA PRO A 197 11.81 7.14 -21.85
C PRO A 197 12.85 6.53 -22.79
N TYR A 198 13.54 5.50 -22.29
CA TYR A 198 14.45 4.64 -23.05
C TYR A 198 13.80 4.08 -24.31
#